data_AF-A0A8K0SBT1-F1
#
_entry.id   AF-A0A8K0SBT1-F1
#
_cell.length_a   1.000
_cell.length_b   1.000
_cell.length_c   1.000
_cell.angle_alpha   90.00
_cell.angle_beta   90.00
_cell.angle_gamma   90.00
#
_symmetry.space_group_name_H-M   'P 1'
#
loop_
_entity.id
_entity.type
_entity.pdbx_description
1 polymer ?
#
loop_
_entity_poly.entity_id
_entity_poly.type
_entity_poly.pdbx_seq_one_letter_code
_entity_poly.pdbx_strand_id
1 'polypeptide(L)' 'MLQQVAMNSQRTRPIQKFAKAASQCSVEATAYGKCIVADYNAVHKDKCAKEFMKLKDCYLAASKKP' A
#
# COMPACT_ATOMS: atom_id res chain seq x y z
N MET A 1 -16.18 17.97 -5.90
CA MET A 1 -17.03 16.80 -5.56
C MET A 1 -16.11 15.58 -5.59
N LEU A 2 -15.72 14.90 -4.50
CA LEU A 2 -16.13 14.90 -3.11
C LEU A 2 -14.89 14.77 -2.21
N GLN A 3 -14.54 15.85 -1.52
CA GLN A 3 -13.61 15.87 -0.39
C GLN A 3 -14.43 15.52 0.87
N GLN A 4 -14.68 14.24 1.15
CA GLN A 4 -15.40 13.82 2.36
C GLN A 4 -14.83 12.55 2.97
N VAL A 5 -13.54 12.57 3.36
CA VAL A 5 -13.10 11.69 4.45
C VAL A 5 -12.23 12.48 5.41
N ALA A 6 -12.80 12.75 6.59
CA ALA A 6 -12.16 13.07 7.85
C ALA A 6 -11.73 14.52 8.13
N MET A 7 -12.70 15.32 8.60
CA MET A 7 -12.44 16.27 9.68
C MET A 7 -13.48 16.06 10.78
N ASN A 8 -13.37 14.92 11.47
CA ASN A 8 -14.00 14.73 12.78
C ASN A 8 -12.91 14.19 13.72
N SER A 9 -12.41 15.06 14.57
CA SER A 9 -11.40 14.75 15.58
C SER A 9 -12.01 13.73 16.54
N GLN A 10 -11.64 12.44 16.49
CA GLN A 10 -11.56 11.47 17.62
C GLN A 10 -11.19 10.05 17.10
N ARG A 11 -10.06 9.50 17.58
CA ARG A 11 -9.43 8.19 17.27
C ARG A 11 -9.06 7.92 15.80
N THR A 12 -7.76 8.05 15.49
CA THR A 12 -7.19 7.52 14.23
C THR A 12 -7.49 6.03 14.11
N ARG A 13 -8.37 5.66 13.19
CA ARG A 13 -8.73 4.25 12.97
C ARG A 13 -7.54 3.53 12.34
N PRO A 14 -7.24 2.26 12.67
CA PRO A 14 -6.14 1.51 12.08
C PRO A 14 -6.10 1.59 10.55
N ILE A 15 -7.29 1.58 9.91
CA ILE A 15 -7.42 1.73 8.46
C ILE A 15 -6.93 3.09 7.92
N GLN A 16 -7.10 4.18 8.67
CA GLN A 16 -6.60 5.50 8.27
C GLN A 16 -5.08 5.58 8.39
N LYS A 17 -4.50 4.94 9.42
CA LYS A 17 -3.04 4.83 9.54
C LYS A 17 -2.45 4.04 8.38
N PHE A 18 -3.07 2.92 8.03
CA PHE A 18 -2.69 2.13 6.88
C PHE A 18 -2.81 2.91 5.57
N ALA A 19 -3.94 3.59 5.33
CA ALA A 19 -4.13 4.41 4.13
C ALA A 19 -3.06 5.50 4.01
N LYS A 20 -2.68 6.14 5.12
CA LYS A 20 -1.57 7.09 5.16
C LYS A 20 -0.24 6.43 4.79
N ALA A 21 0.13 5.32 5.41
CA ALA A 21 1.36 4.60 5.09
C ALA A 21 1.39 4.13 3.62
N ALA A 22 0.28 3.60 3.11
CA ALA A 22 0.16 3.15 1.74
C ALA A 22 0.34 4.28 0.72
N SER A 23 -0.19 5.48 1.02
CA SER A 23 -0.01 6.66 0.16
C SER A 23 1.44 7.10 -0.02
N GLN A 24 2.36 6.70 0.87
CA GLN A 24 3.77 7.04 0.83
C GLN A 24 4.62 6.06 -0.02
N CYS A 25 4.06 4.93 -0.42
CA CYS A 25 4.76 3.82 -1.09
C CYS A 25 4.27 3.58 -2.52
N SER A 26 3.90 4.66 -3.22
CA SER A 26 3.30 4.60 -4.56
C SER A 26 4.24 4.03 -5.62
N VAL A 27 5.56 4.18 -5.45
CA VAL A 27 6.59 3.69 -6.37
C VAL A 27 6.64 2.16 -6.33
N GLU A 28 6.76 1.59 -5.13
CA GLU A 28 6.77 0.14 -4.90
C GLU A 28 5.42 -0.49 -5.29
N ALA A 29 4.31 0.21 -4.99
CA ALA A 29 2.98 -0.25 -5.36
C ALA A 29 2.81 -0.34 -6.88
N THR A 30 3.34 0.65 -7.62
CA THR A 30 3.34 0.64 -9.08
C THR A 30 4.20 -0.48 -9.64
N ALA A 31 5.39 -0.72 -9.07
CA ALA A 31 6.27 -1.81 -9.51
C ALA A 31 5.61 -3.19 -9.30
N TYR A 32 4.99 -3.40 -8.13
CA TYR A 32 4.24 -4.61 -7.84
C TYR A 32 3.04 -4.79 -8.79
N GLY A 33 2.26 -3.73 -9.00
CA GLY A 33 1.13 -3.75 -9.93
C GLY A 33 1.53 -4.09 -11.36
N LYS A 34 2.64 -3.55 -11.86
CA LYS A 34 3.18 -3.89 -13.19
C LYS A 34 3.51 -5.38 -13.32
N CYS A 35 4.11 -5.98 -12.31
CA CYS A 35 4.42 -7.41 -12.32
C CYS A 35 3.15 -8.27 -12.36
N ILE A 36 2.12 -7.89 -11.60
CA ILE A 36 0.83 -8.61 -11.56
C ILE A 36 0.10 -8.50 -12.91
N VAL A 37 0.02 -7.29 -13.48
CA VAL A 37 -0.71 -7.04 -14.72
C VAL A 37 0.00 -7.63 -15.95
N ALA A 38 1.32 -7.81 -15.90
CA ALA A 38 2.09 -8.42 -16.99
C ALA A 38 1.58 -9.82 -17.36
N ASP A 39 1.06 -10.57 -16.37
CA ASP A 39 0.45 -11.88 -16.60
C ASP A 39 -0.56 -12.17 -15.47
N TYR A 40 -1.67 -11.43 -15.55
CA TYR A 40 -2.76 -11.43 -14.55
C TYR A 40 -3.44 -12.79 -14.40
N ASN A 41 -3.47 -13.60 -15.46
CA ASN A 41 -4.17 -14.89 -15.47
C ASN A 41 -3.38 -16.00 -14.76
N ALA A 42 -2.05 -15.92 -14.74
CA ALA A 42 -1.21 -16.90 -14.05
C ALA A 42 -0.61 -16.33 -12.75
N VAL A 43 -1.31 -15.42 -12.08
CA VAL A 43 -0.88 -14.92 -10.76
C VAL A 43 -1.01 -16.05 -9.73
N HIS A 44 0.12 -16.41 -9.14
CA HIS A 44 0.19 -17.38 -8.05
C HIS A 44 1.13 -16.86 -6.97
N LYS A 45 1.18 -17.59 -5.84
CA LYS A 45 2.10 -17.30 -4.74
C LYS A 45 3.53 -17.15 -5.27
N ASP A 46 4.22 -16.14 -4.77
CA ASP A 46 5.63 -15.80 -5.06
C ASP A 46 5.96 -15.30 -6.48
N LYS A 47 5.00 -15.19 -7.41
CA LYS A 47 5.25 -14.69 -8.78
C LYS A 47 5.90 -13.30 -8.82
N CYS A 48 5.42 -12.40 -7.96
CA CYS A 48 5.93 -11.02 -7.81
C CYS A 48 6.51 -10.80 -6.41
N ALA A 49 7.14 -11.85 -5.84
CA ALA A 49 7.63 -11.82 -4.46
C ALA A 49 8.61 -10.67 -4.21
N LYS A 50 9.50 -10.39 -5.16
CA LYS A 50 10.52 -9.36 -5.04
C LYS A 50 9.91 -7.96 -4.87
N GLU A 51 8.93 -7.63 -5.70
CA GLU A 51 8.21 -6.36 -5.69
C GLU A 51 7.30 -6.27 -4.47
N PHE A 52 6.63 -7.38 -4.13
CA PHE A 52 5.79 -7.46 -2.94
C PHE A 52 6.59 -7.22 -1.65
N MET A 53 7.78 -7.81 -1.53
CA MET A 53 8.63 -7.63 -0.35
C MET A 53 9.06 -6.17 -0.20
N LYS A 54 9.45 -5.51 -1.29
CA LYS A 54 9.76 -4.06 -1.26
C LYS A 54 8.56 -3.22 -0.83
N LEU A 55 7.37 -3.49 -1.38
CA LEU A 55 6.14 -2.80 -1.01
C LEU A 55 5.80 -3.00 0.47
N LYS A 56 5.88 -4.24 0.94
CA LYS A 56 5.65 -4.59 2.35
C LYS A 56 6.63 -3.85 3.26
N ASP A 57 7.92 -3.85 2.91
CA ASP A 57 8.95 -3.18 3.70
C ASP A 57 8.70 -1.67 3.77
N CYS A 58 8.28 -1.05 2.66
CA CYS A 58 7.88 0.35 2.64
C CYS A 58 6.66 0.60 3.56
N TYR A 59 5.61 -0.22 3.48
CA TYR A 59 4.44 -0.09 4.37
C TYR A 59 4.82 -0.21 5.84
N LEU A 60 5.68 -1.17 6.18
CA LEU A 60 6.16 -1.36 7.55
C LEU A 60 7.01 -0.17 8.02
N ALA A 61 7.87 0.38 7.16
CA ALA A 61 8.65 1.57 7.47
C ALA A 61 7.75 2.81 7.66
N ALA A 62 6.78 3.01 6.76
CA ALA A 62 5.83 4.14 6.81
C ALA A 62 4.80 4.02 7.96
N SER A 63 4.51 2.81 8.41
CA SER A 63 3.62 2.55 9.56
C SER A 63 4.33 2.72 10.91
N LYS A 64 5.67 2.62 10.93
CA LYS A 64 6.48 2.94 12.10
C LYS A 64 6.52 4.45 12.25
N LYS A 65 5.74 4.96 13.20
CA LYS A 65 5.85 6.33 13.68
C LYS A 65 7.13 6.45 14.53
N PRO A 66 7.87 7.58 14.53
CA PRO A 66 8.61 7.96 15.73
C PRO A 66 7.66 8.13 16.92
#